data_AF-A0AAF0QWY2-F1
#
_entry.id   AF-A0AAF0QWY2-F1
#
_cell.length_a   1.000
_cell.length_b   1.000
_cell.length_c   1.000
_cell.angle_alpha   90.00
_cell.angle_beta   90.00
_cell.angle_gamma   90.00
#
_symmetry.space_group_name_H-M   'P 1'
#
loop_
_entity.id
_entity.type
_entity.pdbx_description
1 polymer ?
#
loop_
_entity_poly.entity_id
_entity_poly.type
_entity_poly.pdbx_seq_one_letter_code
_entity_poly.pdbx_strand_id
1 'polypeptide(L)' 'MFCRADIISITLLKKTLQNFSDVLGLQANETKSSIYVVGVTQEVKNDILTLLGFDEGTLPFKYLGGPLSTKK' A
#
# COMPACT_ATOMS: atom_id res chain seq x y z
N MET A 1 3.67 4.71 -3.01
CA MET A 1 4.13 3.90 -4.16
C MET A 1 2.89 3.41 -4.89
N PHE A 2 2.91 3.32 -6.22
CA PHE A 2 1.77 2.86 -7.02
C PHE A 2 2.20 1.68 -7.88
N CYS A 3 1.33 0.68 -8.02
CA CYS A 3 1.55 -0.47 -8.90
C CYS A 3 0.19 -1.01 -9.38
N ARG A 4 0.21 -1.92 -10.36
CA ARG A 4 -1.00 -2.64 -10.76
C ARG A 4 -1.43 -3.58 -9.64
N ALA A 5 -2.74 -3.72 -9.46
CA ALA A 5 -3.33 -4.63 -8.47
C ALA A 5 -3.34 -6.08 -8.98
N ASP A 6 -2.16 -6.60 -9.32
CA ASP A 6 -1.91 -7.99 -9.68
C ASP A 6 -0.83 -8.60 -8.79
N ILE A 7 -0.85 -9.93 -8.62
CA ILE A 7 0.02 -10.64 -7.67
C ILE A 7 1.51 -10.41 -7.96
N ILE A 8 1.90 -10.32 -9.23
CA ILE A 8 3.31 -10.15 -9.62
C ILE A 8 3.79 -8.76 -9.20
N SER A 9 3.04 -7.73 -9.55
CA SER A 9 3.33 -6.34 -9.20
C SER A 9 3.40 -6.13 -7.67
N ILE A 10 2.46 -6.71 -6.93
CA ILE A 10 2.38 -6.57 -5.47
C ILE A 10 3.52 -7.35 -4.79
N THR A 11 3.88 -8.53 -5.28
CA THR A 11 5.01 -9.31 -4.77
C THR A 11 6.33 -8.57 -4.98
N LEU A 12 6.52 -7.98 -6.17
CA LEU A 12 7.71 -7.20 -6.47
C LEU A 12 7.80 -5.94 -5.61
N LEU A 13 6.66 -5.26 -5.37
CA LEU A 13 6.56 -4.12 -4.47
C LEU A 13 7.02 -4.50 -3.05
N LYS A 14 6.48 -5.59 -2.50
CA LYS A 14 6.86 -6.10 -1.17
C LYS A 14 8.36 -6.39 -1.09
N LYS A 15 8.90 -7.12 -2.06
CA LYS A 15 10.32 -7.45 -2.12
C LYS A 15 11.21 -6.20 -2.18
N THR A 16 10.79 -5.18 -2.93
CA THR A 16 11.53 -3.92 -3.05
C THR A 16 11.55 -3.17 -1.72
N LEU A 17 10.42 -3.11 -1.00
CA LEU A 17 10.34 -2.50 0.32
C LEU A 17 11.20 -3.24 1.35
N GLN A 18 11.19 -4.57 1.32
CA GLN A 18 12.03 -5.39 2.19
C GLN A 18 13.52 -5.17 1.91
N ASN A 19 13.94 -5.22 0.65
CA ASN A 19 15.33 -4.96 0.27
C ASN A 19 15.78 -3.54 0.66
N PHE A 20 14.92 -2.54 0.51
CA PHE A 20 15.19 -1.18 0.98
C PHE A 20 15.40 -1.14 2.49
N SER A 21 14.55 -1.83 3.24
CA SER A 21 14.68 -1.95 4.71
C SER A 21 15.98 -2.64 5.11
N ASP A 22 16.35 -3.72 4.44
CA ASP A 22 17.56 -4.49 4.76
C ASP A 22 18.84 -3.69 4.48
N VAL A 23 18.86 -2.92 3.39
CA VAL A 23 20.04 -2.11 2.99
C VAL A 23 20.19 -0.86 3.85
N LEU A 24 19.09 -0.19 4.20
CA LEU A 24 19.12 1.09 4.91
C LEU A 24 18.80 0.99 6.41
N GLY A 25 18.38 -0.17 6.90
CA GLY A 25 17.91 -0.35 8.27
C GLY A 25 16.60 0.38 8.57
N LEU A 26 15.79 0.70 7.54
CA LEU A 26 14.56 1.50 7.65
C LEU A 26 13.32 0.66 7.37
N GLN A 27 12.53 0.40 8.41
CA GLN A 27 11.28 -0.33 8.29
C GLN A 27 10.07 0.60 8.12
N ALA A 28 9.13 0.22 7.24
CA ALA A 28 7.84 0.89 7.15
C ALA A 28 7.04 0.69 8.45
N ASN A 29 6.45 1.77 8.97
CA ASN A 29 5.61 1.67 10.16
C ASN A 29 4.21 1.21 9.76
N GLU A 30 3.83 0.01 10.19
CA GLU A 30 2.54 -0.62 9.85
C GLU A 30 1.33 0.22 10.29
N THR A 31 1.41 0.90 11.43
CA THR A 31 0.29 1.73 11.95
C THR A 31 0.11 3.06 11.21
N LYS A 32 1.15 3.54 10.52
CA LYS A 32 1.13 4.83 9.80
C LYS A 32 1.13 4.66 8.28
N SER A 33 1.32 3.43 7.81
CA SER A 33 1.35 3.08 6.39
C SER A 33 0.03 2.41 6.04
N SER A 34 -0.62 2.87 4.97
CA SER A 34 -1.91 2.32 4.54
C SER A 34 -1.87 1.99 3.05
N ILE A 35 -2.60 0.94 2.66
CA ILE A 35 -2.81 0.57 1.27
C ILE A 35 -4.17 1.07 0.81
N TYR A 36 -4.24 1.52 -0.43
CA TYR A 36 -5.49 1.89 -1.08
C TYR A 36 -5.63 1.04 -2.34
N VAL A 37 -6.62 0.15 -2.35
CA VAL A 37 -6.88 -0.77 -3.47
C VAL A 37 -8.20 -0.36 -4.13
N VAL A 38 -8.16 -0.11 -5.43
CA VAL A 38 -9.32 0.33 -6.23
C VAL A 38 -9.39 -0.44 -7.54
N GLY A 39 -10.61 -0.70 -8.03
CA GLY A 39 -10.84 -1.32 -9.33
C GLY A 39 -10.63 -2.84 -9.40
N VAL A 40 -10.69 -3.54 -8.26
CA VAL A 40 -10.60 -5.02 -8.18
C VAL A 40 -11.74 -5.60 -7.34
N THR A 41 -11.91 -6.92 -7.39
CA THR A 41 -12.90 -7.64 -6.54
C THR A 41 -12.46 -7.64 -5.08
N GLN A 42 -13.43 -7.84 -4.17
CA GLN A 42 -13.15 -7.89 -2.73
C GLN A 42 -12.18 -9.04 -2.35
N GLU A 43 -12.27 -10.16 -3.06
CA GLU A 43 -11.36 -11.31 -2.89
C GLU A 43 -9.91 -10.91 -3.19
N VAL A 44 -9.65 -10.35 -4.39
CA VAL A 44 -8.32 -9.89 -4.80
C VAL A 44 -7.79 -8.82 -3.84
N LYS A 45 -8.66 -7.93 -3.38
CA LYS A 45 -8.29 -6.91 -2.39
C LYS A 45 -7.85 -7.54 -1.07
N ASN A 46 -8.58 -8.52 -0.55
CA ASN A 46 -8.20 -9.23 0.69
C ASN A 46 -6.88 -9.98 0.53
N ASP A 47 -6.63 -10.59 -0.63
CA ASP A 47 -5.37 -11.25 -0.94
C ASP A 47 -4.20 -10.25 -0.93
N ILE A 48 -4.40 -9.07 -1.54
CA ILE A 48 -3.38 -8.00 -1.57
C ILE A 48 -3.06 -7.49 -0.16
N LEU A 49 -4.09 -7.23 0.66
CA LEU A 49 -3.91 -6.76 2.03
C LEU A 49 -3.17 -7.81 2.87
N THR A 50 -3.55 -9.08 2.74
CA THR A 50 -2.87 -10.21 3.42
C THR A 50 -1.41 -10.33 2.97
N LEU A 51 -1.15 -10.17 1.67
CA LEU A 51 0.20 -10.27 1.12
C LEU A 51 1.11 -9.14 1.61
N LEU A 52 0.62 -7.91 1.68
CA LEU A 52 1.42 -6.75 2.07
C LEU A 52 1.49 -6.52 3.59
N GLY A 53 0.47 -6.92 4.35
CA GLY A 53 0.45 -6.80 5.82
C GLY A 53 0.17 -5.40 6.35
N PHE A 54 -0.34 -4.48 5.52
CA PHE A 54 -0.77 -3.15 5.96
C PHE A 54 -2.30 -3.04 5.97
N ASP A 55 -2.81 -2.16 6.83
CA ASP A 55 -4.22 -1.83 6.85
C ASP A 55 -4.68 -1.08 5.60
N GLU A 56 -5.93 -1.30 5.22
CA GLU A 56 -6.57 -0.49 4.19
C GLU A 56 -6.85 0.92 4.72
N GLY A 57 -6.48 1.93 3.94
CA GLY A 57 -6.82 3.33 4.23
C GLY A 57 -8.15 3.75 3.61
N THR A 58 -8.76 4.79 4.18
CA THR A 58 -10.00 5.39 3.69
C THR A 58 -9.72 6.70 2.94
N LEU A 59 -10.37 6.90 1.79
CA LEU A 59 -10.32 8.16 1.03
C LEU A 59 -11.53 9.05 1.36
N PRO A 60 -11.40 10.40 1.36
CA PRO A 60 -10.16 11.17 1.21
C PRO A 60 -9.32 11.13 2.50
N PHE A 61 -7.99 11.18 2.39
CA PHE A 61 -7.08 11.18 3.53
C PHE A 61 -6.26 12.46 3.61
N LYS A 62 -5.58 12.73 4.73
CA LYS A 62 -4.70 13.90 4.85
C LYS A 62 -3.26 13.53 4.50
N TYR A 63 -2.63 14.30 3.63
CA TYR A 63 -1.20 14.21 3.34
C TYR A 63 -0.55 15.54 3.70
N LEU A 64 0.41 15.51 4.64
CA LEU A 64 1.11 16.68 5.16
C LEU A 64 0.16 17.82 5.64
N GLY A 65 -0.96 17.45 6.26
CA GLY A 65 -1.93 18.39 6.82
C GLY A 65 -3.01 18.89 5.84
N GLY A 66 -2.84 18.70 4.53
CA GLY A 66 -3.86 19.00 3.52
C GLY A 66 -4.72 17.78 3.18
N PRO A 67 -6.00 17.95 2.80
CA PRO A 67 -6.81 16.85 2.29
C PRO A 67 -6.32 16.42 0.90
N LEU A 68 -5.94 15.15 0.76
CA LEU A 68 -5.75 14.49 -0.52
C LEU A 68 -7.11 13.94 -0.97
N SER A 69 -7.77 14.70 -1.84
CA SER A 69 -9.10 14.40 -2.37
C SER A 69 -9.01 13.53 -3.63
N THR A 70 -10.02 12.68 -3.86
CA THR A 70 -10.21 11.91 -5.11
C THR A 70 -10.96 12.69 -6.20
N LYS A 71 -11.28 13.96 -5.96
CA LYS A 71 -12.03 14.80 -6.90
C LYS A 71 -11.09 15.44 -7.94
N LYS A 72 -11.52 15.41 -9.21
CA LYS A 72 -11.10 16.39 -10.22
C LYS A 72 -11.63 17.77 -9.85
#